data_AF-U6GL74-F1
#
_entry.id   AF-U6GL74-F1
#
_cell.length_a   1.000
_cell.length_b   1.000
_cell.length_c   1.000
_cell.angle_alpha   90.00
_cell.angle_beta   90.00
_cell.angle_gamma   90.00
#
_symmetry.space_group_name_H-M   'P 1'
#
loop_
_entity.id
_entity.type
_entity.pdbx_description
1 polymer ?
#
loop_
_entity_poly.entity_id
_entity_poly.type
_entity_poly.pdbx_seq_one_letter_code
_entity_poly.pdbx_strand_id
1 'polypeptide(L)'
;MKVDDSKRLTEEQREAAFAAFMQQKETFGRKVSLNEISHAAAAGLIAAVCSEGVCVSEVYVDTVGKAESYQAKLQQQFPSLKITVSTALLESRFSLSSEVYVQVREKADSLFPVVSAASILAKVTRDRALRSWPPPERPSKRFKLLQQQQLQQQQQQRTGRPKRDAASSETAAAAAAAEEGSEEEAATAEKETVYGSGYPGDSLTISFMKQHMDLVFGFPSIVRWSWQTAKEMFEKEGVATDWYEEVEEEGEGGIDVPECKQSRITSFFQVKQKTGATIQRPKFFVRNRLELITSASRI
;
A
#
# COMPACT_ATOMS: atom_id res chain seq x y z
N MET A 1 -12.70 -1.64 -16.58
CA MET A 1 -13.31 -2.11 -17.85
C MET A 1 -14.72 -2.60 -17.56
N LYS A 2 -15.71 -2.21 -18.36
CA LYS A 2 -17.03 -2.87 -18.35
C LYS A 2 -16.86 -4.19 -19.10
N VAL A 3 -17.06 -5.29 -18.41
CA VAL A 3 -17.02 -6.64 -18.99
C VAL A 3 -18.46 -7.06 -19.16
N ASP A 4 -18.90 -7.28 -20.38
CA ASP A 4 -20.27 -7.73 -20.65
C ASP A 4 -20.50 -9.17 -20.16
N ASP A 5 -21.75 -9.49 -19.84
CA ASP A 5 -22.14 -10.82 -19.35
C ASP A 5 -21.63 -11.92 -20.30
N SER A 6 -20.87 -12.86 -19.74
CA SER A 6 -20.25 -13.99 -20.45
C SER A 6 -21.18 -14.70 -21.43
N LYS A 7 -22.48 -14.76 -21.13
CA LYS A 7 -23.51 -15.39 -21.95
C LYS A 7 -23.78 -14.69 -23.29
N ARG A 8 -23.32 -13.44 -23.46
CA ARG A 8 -23.49 -12.63 -24.68
C ARG A 8 -22.24 -12.58 -25.56
N LEU A 9 -21.11 -13.10 -25.08
CA LEU A 9 -19.82 -13.10 -25.79
C LEU A 9 -19.64 -14.38 -26.62
N THR A 10 -19.01 -14.26 -27.80
CA THR A 10 -18.56 -15.42 -28.59
C THR A 10 -17.37 -16.12 -27.92
N GLU A 11 -17.05 -17.34 -28.34
CA GLU A 11 -15.93 -18.12 -27.79
C GLU A 11 -14.58 -17.37 -27.93
N GLU A 12 -14.29 -16.83 -29.12
CA GLU A 12 -13.11 -16.00 -29.38
C GLU A 12 -13.06 -14.74 -28.50
N GLN A 13 -14.19 -14.09 -28.25
CA GLN A 13 -14.25 -12.91 -27.39
C GLN A 13 -14.02 -13.25 -25.91
N ARG A 14 -14.46 -14.43 -25.46
CA ARG A 14 -14.18 -14.92 -24.10
C ARG A 14 -12.70 -15.27 -23.95
N GLU A 15 -12.10 -15.89 -24.95
CA GLU A 15 -10.65 -16.18 -24.94
C GLU A 15 -9.81 -14.90 -24.95
N ALA A 16 -10.18 -13.91 -25.76
CA ALA A 16 -9.51 -12.61 -25.76
C ALA A 16 -9.66 -11.87 -24.42
N ALA A 17 -10.86 -11.89 -23.82
CA ALA A 17 -11.08 -11.33 -22.49
C ALA A 17 -10.27 -12.09 -21.42
N PHE A 18 -10.23 -13.42 -21.50
CA PHE A 18 -9.44 -14.27 -20.61
C PHE A 18 -7.94 -13.99 -20.72
N ALA A 19 -7.40 -13.87 -21.93
CA ALA A 19 -6.01 -13.50 -22.16
C ALA A 19 -5.69 -12.12 -21.57
N ALA A 20 -6.59 -11.14 -21.75
CA ALA A 20 -6.46 -9.82 -21.15
C ALA A 20 -6.52 -9.86 -19.61
N PHE A 21 -7.39 -10.70 -19.03
CA PHE A 21 -7.45 -10.91 -17.58
C PHE A 21 -6.18 -11.57 -17.04
N MET A 22 -5.65 -12.57 -17.72
CA MET A 22 -4.42 -13.25 -17.31
C MET A 22 -3.21 -12.33 -17.42
N GLN A 23 -3.14 -11.51 -18.47
CA GLN A 23 -2.12 -10.48 -18.61
C GLN A 23 -2.22 -9.42 -17.51
N GLN A 24 -3.44 -9.01 -17.14
CA GLN A 24 -3.66 -8.14 -15.97
C GLN A 24 -3.29 -8.83 -14.66
N LYS A 25 -3.60 -10.12 -14.51
CA LYS A 25 -3.25 -10.92 -13.33
C LYS A 25 -1.73 -11.00 -13.17
N GLU A 26 -0.98 -11.21 -14.23
CA GLU A 26 0.50 -11.13 -14.22
C GLU A 26 1.03 -9.73 -13.84
N THR A 27 0.19 -8.70 -13.95
CA THR A 27 0.51 -7.35 -13.45
C THR A 27 0.18 -7.20 -11.96
N PHE A 28 -0.82 -7.93 -11.45
CA PHE A 28 -1.18 -8.00 -10.03
C PHE A 28 -0.19 -8.89 -9.27
N GLY A 29 0.87 -8.29 -8.72
CA GLY A 29 1.88 -9.01 -7.92
C GLY A 29 3.30 -8.52 -8.20
N ARG A 30 3.51 -7.86 -9.35
CA ARG A 30 4.79 -7.22 -9.65
C ARG A 30 5.02 -6.04 -8.72
N LYS A 31 6.09 -6.13 -7.93
CA LYS A 31 6.55 -5.06 -7.05
C LYS A 31 7.07 -3.90 -7.90
N VAL A 32 6.26 -2.87 -8.11
CA VAL A 32 6.67 -1.64 -8.80
C VAL A 32 7.23 -0.64 -7.80
N SER A 33 8.42 -0.12 -8.08
CA SER A 33 9.07 0.86 -7.20
C SER A 33 8.55 2.29 -7.43
N LEU A 34 8.61 3.15 -6.40
CA LEU A 34 8.22 4.56 -6.54
C LEU A 34 9.05 5.31 -7.60
N ASN A 35 10.32 4.93 -7.76
CA ASN A 35 11.20 5.51 -8.79
C ASN A 35 10.72 5.15 -10.19
N GLU A 36 10.26 3.92 -10.40
CA GLU A 36 9.72 3.48 -11.69
C GLU A 36 8.42 4.21 -12.03
N ILE A 37 7.51 4.36 -11.06
CA ILE A 37 6.28 5.16 -11.23
C ILE A 37 6.62 6.62 -11.57
N SER A 38 7.58 7.20 -10.84
CA SER A 38 8.01 8.59 -11.06
C SER A 38 8.62 8.79 -12.45
N HIS A 39 9.51 7.89 -12.87
CA HIS A 39 10.15 7.95 -14.19
C HIS A 39 9.14 7.74 -15.32
N ALA A 40 8.22 6.78 -15.17
CA ALA A 40 7.17 6.53 -16.15
C ALA A 40 6.22 7.72 -16.30
N ALA A 41 5.84 8.36 -15.18
CA ALA A 41 5.00 9.56 -15.21
C ALA A 41 5.70 10.73 -15.92
N ALA A 42 6.97 10.98 -15.62
CA ALA A 42 7.75 12.02 -16.28
C ALA A 42 7.91 11.76 -17.79
N ALA A 43 8.22 10.52 -18.18
CA ALA A 43 8.26 10.11 -19.59
C ALA A 43 6.90 10.32 -20.27
N GLY A 44 5.80 9.95 -19.59
CA GLY A 44 4.44 10.17 -20.11
C GLY A 44 4.14 11.65 -20.38
N LEU A 45 4.56 12.55 -19.48
CA LEU A 45 4.41 14.00 -19.68
C LEU A 45 5.21 14.51 -20.89
N ILE A 46 6.46 14.06 -21.04
CA ILE A 46 7.30 14.42 -22.20
C ILE A 46 6.65 13.92 -23.49
N ALA A 47 6.20 12.67 -23.51
CA ALA A 47 5.53 12.08 -24.67
C ALA A 47 4.23 12.81 -25.02
N ALA A 48 3.44 13.23 -24.02
CA ALA A 48 2.22 14.00 -24.23
C ALA A 48 2.50 15.35 -24.90
N VAL A 49 3.49 16.09 -24.40
CA VAL A 49 3.91 17.38 -25.00
C VAL A 49 4.39 17.21 -26.44
N CYS A 50 5.19 16.17 -26.72
CA CYS A 50 5.61 15.86 -28.08
C CYS A 50 4.42 15.50 -28.99
N SER A 51 3.41 14.79 -28.47
CA SER A 51 2.22 14.40 -29.23
C SER A 51 1.30 15.58 -29.56
N GLU A 52 1.34 16.66 -28.77
CA GLU A 52 0.62 17.91 -29.05
C GLU A 52 1.29 18.76 -30.16
N GLY A 53 2.41 18.29 -30.71
CA GLY A 53 3.12 18.97 -31.80
C GLY A 53 4.06 20.09 -31.32
N VAL A 54 4.37 20.14 -30.02
CA VAL A 54 5.37 21.07 -29.49
C VAL A 54 6.76 20.59 -29.93
N CYS A 55 7.49 21.46 -30.64
CA CYS A 55 8.87 21.22 -31.03
C CYS A 55 9.80 21.36 -29.81
N VAL A 56 9.92 20.28 -29.03
CA VAL A 56 10.88 20.22 -27.92
C VAL A 56 12.27 20.06 -28.50
N SER A 57 13.22 20.92 -28.13
CA SER A 57 14.65 20.78 -28.48
C SER A 57 15.50 20.35 -27.30
N GLU A 58 15.10 20.71 -26.07
CA GLU A 58 15.84 20.43 -24.85
C GLU A 58 14.88 20.07 -23.71
N VAL A 59 15.25 19.09 -22.90
CA VAL A 59 14.49 18.59 -21.75
C VAL A 59 15.42 18.56 -20.54
N TYR A 60 15.03 19.26 -19.48
CA TYR A 60 15.77 19.29 -18.23
C TYR A 60 14.94 18.61 -17.14
N VAL A 61 15.54 17.66 -16.42
CA VAL A 61 14.85 16.85 -15.41
C VAL A 61 15.62 16.90 -14.09
N ASP A 62 14.89 17.20 -13.01
CA ASP A 62 15.41 17.11 -11.64
C ASP A 62 15.33 15.67 -11.11
N THR A 63 16.37 15.23 -10.41
CA THR A 63 16.44 13.89 -9.80
C THR A 63 16.92 13.97 -8.35
N VAL A 64 16.46 13.01 -7.55
CA VAL A 64 16.90 12.80 -6.16
C VAL A 64 17.92 11.66 -6.01
N GLY A 65 18.23 10.97 -7.12
CA GLY A 65 19.20 9.88 -7.16
C GLY A 65 20.08 9.92 -8.41
N LYS A 66 20.81 8.83 -8.68
CA LYS A 66 21.83 8.74 -9.73
C LYS A 66 21.31 9.23 -11.10
N ALA A 67 21.75 10.43 -11.48
CA ALA A 67 21.32 11.08 -12.72
C ALA A 67 21.60 10.22 -13.96
N GLU A 68 22.76 9.56 -14.01
CA GLU A 68 23.19 8.73 -15.14
C GLU A 68 22.21 7.58 -15.44
N SER A 69 21.74 6.88 -14.41
CA SER A 69 20.82 5.75 -14.57
C SER A 69 19.45 6.19 -15.05
N TYR A 70 18.95 7.33 -14.57
CA TYR A 70 17.67 7.87 -15.01
C TYR A 70 17.77 8.43 -16.45
N GLN A 71 18.86 9.14 -16.73
CA GLN A 71 19.16 9.65 -18.05
C GLN A 71 19.24 8.52 -19.09
N ALA A 72 19.90 7.40 -18.78
CA ALA A 72 19.96 6.23 -19.67
C ALA A 72 18.57 5.63 -19.94
N LYS A 73 17.68 5.60 -18.93
CA LYS A 73 16.30 5.14 -19.10
C LYS A 73 15.49 6.05 -20.03
N LEU A 74 15.58 7.36 -19.84
CA LEU A 74 14.92 8.34 -20.71
C LEU A 74 15.48 8.25 -22.15
N GLN A 75 16.80 8.11 -22.29
CA GLN A 75 17.46 7.91 -23.58
C GLN A 75 16.95 6.68 -24.33
N GLN A 76 16.71 5.57 -23.61
CA GLN A 76 16.18 4.35 -24.19
C GLN A 76 14.70 4.52 -24.63
N GLN A 77 13.90 5.23 -23.83
CA GLN A 77 12.48 5.46 -24.13
C GLN A 77 12.28 6.45 -25.27
N PHE A 78 13.23 7.34 -25.48
CA PHE A 78 13.18 8.35 -26.51
C PHE A 78 14.50 8.36 -27.30
N PRO A 79 14.71 7.39 -28.21
CA PRO A 79 15.95 7.28 -28.98
C PRO A 79 16.16 8.46 -29.96
N SER A 80 15.11 9.22 -30.27
CA SER A 80 15.19 10.50 -31.00
C SER A 80 15.74 11.65 -30.15
N LEU A 81 15.84 11.48 -28.83
CA LEU A 81 16.54 12.40 -27.93
C LEU A 81 18.01 12.00 -27.88
N LYS A 82 19.02 12.77 -28.32
CA LYS A 82 20.44 12.38 -28.14
C LYS A 82 21.06 13.11 -26.96
N ILE A 83 21.62 12.37 -25.99
CA ILE A 83 22.17 12.96 -24.76
C ILE A 83 23.69 13.05 -24.79
N THR A 84 24.21 14.25 -24.51
CA THR A 84 25.61 14.52 -24.21
C THR A 84 25.74 14.87 -22.73
N VAL A 85 26.41 14.02 -21.94
CA VAL A 85 26.82 14.38 -20.57
C VAL A 85 27.97 15.36 -20.69
N SER A 86 27.70 16.67 -20.68
CA SER A 86 28.78 17.65 -20.62
C SER A 86 28.85 18.29 -19.22
N THR A 87 29.96 18.00 -18.54
CA THR A 87 30.56 18.81 -17.47
C THR A 87 31.35 19.99 -18.05
N ALA A 88 31.21 20.29 -19.34
CA ALA A 88 31.92 21.38 -20.00
C ALA A 88 30.96 22.18 -20.90
N LEU A 89 30.93 23.48 -20.65
CA LEU A 89 30.56 24.54 -21.60
C LEU A 89 31.14 24.24 -22.98
N LEU A 90 30.31 24.21 -24.03
CA LEU A 90 30.72 24.55 -25.40
C LEU A 90 29.43 24.71 -26.22
N GLU A 91 29.09 25.95 -26.59
CA GLU A 91 29.49 26.60 -27.85
C GLU A 91 28.80 26.01 -29.07
N SER A 92 27.86 26.81 -29.58
CA SER A 92 27.47 26.97 -30.99
C SER A 92 27.44 25.68 -31.83
N ARG A 93 26.23 25.14 -32.07
CA ARG A 93 25.88 24.53 -33.38
C ARG A 93 24.38 24.70 -33.66
N PHE A 94 24.08 25.61 -34.56
CA PHE A 94 22.84 25.62 -35.33
C PHE A 94 22.97 24.52 -36.40
N SER A 95 22.30 23.40 -36.22
CA SER A 95 22.17 22.35 -37.24
C SER A 95 20.70 21.95 -37.31
N LEU A 96 20.13 22.05 -38.50
CA LEU A 96 18.76 21.67 -38.83
C LEU A 96 18.64 20.14 -38.83
N SER A 97 18.50 19.57 -37.64
CA SER A 97 17.93 18.25 -37.40
C SER A 97 17.05 18.35 -36.16
N SER A 98 15.86 17.72 -36.20
CA SER A 98 14.90 17.66 -35.09
C SER A 98 15.41 16.76 -33.96
N GLU A 99 16.60 17.07 -33.47
CA GLU A 99 17.29 16.38 -32.40
C GLU A 99 16.94 17.05 -31.08
N VAL A 100 16.56 16.23 -30.12
CA VAL A 100 16.09 16.72 -28.84
C VAL A 100 17.09 16.29 -27.75
N TYR A 101 17.42 17.15 -26.80
CA TYR A 101 18.54 16.95 -25.87
C TYR A 101 18.03 16.81 -24.43
N VAL A 102 18.37 15.73 -23.72
CA VAL A 102 17.91 15.53 -22.33
C VAL A 102 19.06 15.66 -21.34
N GLN A 103 18.92 16.53 -20.35
CA GLN A 103 19.80 16.58 -19.19
C GLN A 103 19.06 16.21 -17.91
N VAL A 104 19.62 15.24 -17.19
CA VAL A 104 19.21 14.92 -15.82
C VAL A 104 20.29 15.42 -14.86
N ARG A 105 19.90 16.20 -13.85
CA ARG A 105 20.81 16.76 -12.85
C ARG A 105 20.14 16.74 -11.48
N GLU A 106 20.94 16.58 -10.43
CA GLU A 106 20.47 16.82 -9.07
C GLU A 106 20.35 18.33 -8.84
N LYS A 107 19.29 18.76 -8.14
CA LYS A 107 19.01 20.18 -7.87
C LYS A 107 18.89 21.01 -9.15
N ALA A 108 18.29 20.41 -10.19
CA ALA A 108 18.11 21.07 -11.47
C ALA A 108 17.17 22.29 -11.38
N ASP A 109 16.31 22.33 -10.37
CA ASP A 109 15.45 23.47 -10.03
C ASP A 109 16.23 24.74 -9.65
N SER A 110 17.44 24.59 -9.15
CA SER A 110 18.35 25.69 -8.80
C SER A 110 19.22 26.12 -9.97
N LEU A 111 19.38 25.26 -10.98
CA LEU A 111 20.26 25.47 -12.14
C LEU A 111 19.50 26.00 -13.36
N PHE A 112 18.27 25.55 -13.55
CA PHE A 112 17.48 25.83 -14.75
C PHE A 112 16.15 26.50 -14.37
N PRO A 113 15.90 27.75 -14.84
CA PRO A 113 14.66 28.47 -14.55
C PRO A 113 13.40 27.70 -14.98
N VAL A 114 13.47 26.94 -16.08
CA VAL A 114 12.36 26.11 -16.58
C VAL A 114 12.01 24.97 -15.62
N VAL A 115 13.00 24.36 -14.97
CA VAL A 115 12.80 23.31 -13.97
C VAL A 115 12.28 23.91 -12.66
N SER A 116 12.77 25.11 -12.30
CA SER A 116 12.23 25.87 -11.17
C SER A 116 10.74 26.18 -11.34
N ALA A 117 10.34 26.65 -12.52
CA ALA A 117 8.94 26.91 -12.86
C ALA A 117 8.09 25.63 -12.78
N ALA A 118 8.58 24.51 -13.34
CA ALA A 118 7.92 23.21 -13.23
C ALA A 118 7.75 22.77 -11.75
N SER A 119 8.76 23.00 -10.91
CA SER A 119 8.73 22.69 -9.48
C SER A 119 7.66 23.50 -8.74
N ILE A 120 7.49 24.78 -9.07
CA ILE A 120 6.41 25.63 -8.53
C ILE A 120 5.04 25.10 -8.96
N LEU A 121 4.86 24.84 -10.26
CA LEU A 121 3.59 24.33 -10.80
C LEU A 121 3.19 22.98 -10.15
N ALA A 122 4.16 22.08 -9.97
CA ALA A 122 3.94 20.79 -9.34
C ALA A 122 3.48 20.95 -7.88
N LYS A 123 4.16 21.79 -7.09
CA LYS A 123 3.80 22.04 -5.68
C LYS A 123 2.44 22.71 -5.56
N VAL A 124 2.17 23.75 -6.35
CA VAL A 124 0.86 24.45 -6.32
C VAL A 124 -0.27 23.51 -6.72
N THR A 125 -0.05 22.65 -7.73
CA THR A 125 -1.05 21.66 -8.16
C THR A 125 -1.32 20.63 -7.06
N ARG A 126 -0.26 20.11 -6.42
CA ARG A 126 -0.37 19.22 -5.26
C ARG A 126 -1.19 19.88 -4.15
N ASP A 127 -0.85 21.11 -3.77
CA ASP A 127 -1.50 21.79 -2.65
C ASP A 127 -2.97 22.12 -2.95
N ARG A 128 -3.29 22.46 -4.21
CA ARG A 128 -4.69 22.59 -4.67
C ARG A 128 -5.44 21.27 -4.59
N ALA A 129 -4.84 20.18 -5.07
CA ALA A 129 -5.45 18.86 -5.05
C ALA A 129 -5.72 18.38 -3.61
N LEU A 130 -4.80 18.63 -2.69
CA LEU A 130 -4.98 18.31 -1.26
C LEU A 130 -6.09 19.14 -0.63
N ARG A 131 -6.19 20.44 -0.95
CA ARG A 131 -7.29 21.30 -0.47
C ARG A 131 -8.66 20.90 -1.01
N SER A 132 -8.72 20.41 -2.25
CA SER A 132 -9.96 19.93 -2.85
C SER A 132 -10.25 18.45 -2.56
N TRP A 133 -9.38 17.77 -1.81
CA TRP A 133 -9.55 16.36 -1.53
C TRP A 133 -10.78 16.15 -0.62
N PRO A 134 -11.63 15.14 -0.90
CA PRO A 134 -12.79 14.85 -0.06
C PRO A 134 -12.38 14.63 1.40
N PRO A 135 -13.17 15.12 2.37
CA PRO A 135 -12.86 14.90 3.77
C PRO A 135 -12.82 13.39 4.06
N PRO A 136 -11.81 12.89 4.80
CA PRO A 136 -11.66 11.48 5.09
C PRO A 136 -12.78 11.06 6.03
N GLU A 137 -13.36 9.90 5.75
CA GLU A 137 -14.37 9.32 6.64
C GLU A 137 -13.71 8.90 7.95
N ARG A 138 -14.35 9.24 9.08
CA ARG A 138 -13.95 8.73 10.38
C ARG A 138 -14.56 7.35 10.58
N PRO A 139 -13.75 6.31 10.85
CA PRO A 139 -14.28 4.98 11.07
C PRO A 139 -15.14 4.96 12.33
N SER A 140 -16.18 4.12 12.31
CA SER A 140 -17.08 3.96 13.45
C SER A 140 -16.33 3.34 14.62
N LYS A 141 -16.21 4.07 15.75
CA LYS A 141 -15.55 3.59 16.98
C LYS A 141 -16.25 2.37 17.62
N ARG A 142 -17.41 1.95 17.09
CA ARG A 142 -18.23 0.85 17.60
C ARG A 142 -17.44 -0.45 17.76
N PHE A 143 -16.55 -0.79 16.83
CA PHE A 143 -15.77 -2.03 16.92
C PHE A 143 -14.79 -2.02 18.10
N LYS A 144 -14.04 -0.92 18.29
CA LYS A 144 -13.13 -0.75 19.44
C LYS A 144 -13.88 -0.82 20.77
N LEU A 145 -15.06 -0.20 20.84
CA LEU A 145 -15.93 -0.25 22.01
C LEU A 145 -16.37 -1.69 22.34
N LEU A 146 -16.84 -2.45 21.35
CA LEU A 146 -17.26 -3.84 21.52
C LEU A 146 -16.10 -4.74 21.96
N GLN A 147 -14.91 -4.55 21.39
CA GLN A 147 -13.72 -5.30 21.78
C GLN A 147 -13.33 -5.02 23.24
N GLN A 148 -13.37 -3.76 23.66
CA GLN A 148 -13.08 -3.38 25.05
C GLN A 148 -14.10 -3.98 26.03
N GLN A 149 -15.39 -3.96 25.67
CA GLN A 149 -16.44 -4.59 26.48
C GLN A 149 -16.22 -6.10 26.62
N GLN A 150 -15.87 -6.80 25.54
CA GLN A 150 -15.55 -8.23 25.59
C GLN A 150 -14.35 -8.52 26.51
N LEU A 151 -13.28 -7.73 26.42
CA LEU A 151 -12.11 -7.89 27.28
C LEU A 151 -12.45 -7.64 28.76
N GLN A 152 -13.26 -6.62 29.06
CA GLN A 152 -13.74 -6.35 30.41
C GLN A 152 -14.59 -7.51 30.95
N GLN A 153 -15.50 -8.06 30.14
CA GLN A 153 -16.30 -9.24 30.52
C GLN A 153 -15.42 -10.46 30.81
N GLN A 154 -14.40 -10.72 29.98
CA GLN A 154 -13.45 -11.81 30.22
C GLN A 154 -12.64 -11.61 31.51
N GLN A 155 -12.24 -10.36 31.81
CA GLN A 155 -11.53 -10.05 33.05
C GLN A 155 -12.43 -10.23 34.29
N GLN A 156 -13.67 -9.76 34.23
CA GLN A 156 -14.66 -9.95 35.30
C GLN A 156 -14.97 -11.43 35.55
N GLN A 157 -15.03 -12.24 34.50
CA GLN A 157 -15.19 -13.70 34.63
C GLN A 157 -13.95 -14.38 35.24
N ARG A 158 -12.74 -13.83 35.03
CA ARG A 158 -11.50 -14.33 35.65
C ARG A 158 -11.34 -13.89 37.11
N THR A 159 -11.84 -12.71 37.49
CA THR A 159 -11.80 -12.21 38.88
C THR A 159 -12.97 -12.72 39.74
N GLY A 160 -14.04 -13.25 39.14
CA GLY A 160 -15.21 -13.80 39.83
C GLY A 160 -15.06 -15.19 40.47
N ARG A 161 -13.84 -15.74 40.61
CA ARG A 161 -13.64 -16.98 41.39
C ARG A 161 -13.59 -16.63 42.88
N PRO A 162 -14.52 -17.10 43.73
CA PRO A 162 -14.60 -16.64 45.12
C PRO A 162 -13.38 -17.13 45.89
N LYS A 163 -12.58 -16.18 46.39
CA LYS A 163 -11.59 -16.43 47.44
C LYS A 163 -12.37 -16.49 48.76
N ARG A 164 -12.54 -17.69 49.31
CA ARG A 164 -12.95 -17.81 50.71
C ARG A 164 -11.84 -17.20 51.57
N ASP A 165 -12.29 -16.40 52.53
CA ASP A 165 -11.55 -15.85 53.67
C ASP A 165 -10.63 -14.64 53.41
N ALA A 166 -11.17 -13.44 53.65
CA ALA A 166 -10.64 -12.48 54.64
C ALA A 166 -11.50 -11.20 54.64
N ALA A 167 -11.86 -10.75 55.83
CA ALA A 167 -12.74 -9.62 56.12
C ALA A 167 -12.06 -8.24 55.96
N SER A 168 -12.90 -7.20 55.84
CA SER A 168 -12.63 -5.74 55.87
C SER A 168 -11.89 -5.17 54.64
N SER A 169 -12.22 -4.00 54.08
CA SER A 169 -13.09 -2.90 54.47
C SER A 169 -13.69 -2.25 53.21
N GLU A 170 -14.92 -1.76 53.34
CA GLU A 170 -15.58 -0.89 52.38
C GLU A 170 -15.04 0.53 52.50
N THR A 171 -14.62 1.12 51.39
CA THR A 171 -14.89 2.53 51.06
C THR A 171 -15.03 2.66 49.54
N ALA A 172 -16.25 2.90 49.10
CA ALA A 172 -16.58 3.31 47.74
C ALA A 172 -16.53 4.84 47.65
N ALA A 173 -16.05 5.38 46.53
CA ALA A 173 -16.85 6.15 45.58
C ALA A 173 -16.08 7.30 44.88
N ALA A 174 -16.26 7.32 43.56
CA ALA A 174 -16.41 8.49 42.70
C ALA A 174 -15.18 9.37 42.38
N ALA A 175 -14.49 9.02 41.30
CA ALA A 175 -13.79 9.98 40.44
C ALA A 175 -13.66 9.44 39.01
N ALA A 176 -14.74 9.47 38.23
CA ALA A 176 -14.71 9.37 36.76
C ALA A 176 -16.10 9.69 36.19
N ALA A 177 -16.47 10.97 36.23
CA ALA A 177 -17.57 11.51 35.45
C ALA A 177 -17.12 12.82 34.83
N ALA A 178 -17.38 12.95 33.53
CA ALA A 178 -17.33 14.17 32.72
C ALA A 178 -15.94 14.77 32.43
N GLU A 179 -15.38 14.40 31.28
CA GLU A 179 -14.82 15.40 30.35
C GLU A 179 -15.49 15.22 28.99
N GLU A 180 -16.74 15.70 28.91
CA GLU A 180 -17.32 16.20 27.67
C GLU A 180 -17.57 17.69 27.91
N GLY A 181 -16.87 18.53 27.14
CA GLY A 181 -17.15 19.95 27.06
C GLY A 181 -15.90 20.81 26.89
N SER A 182 -15.55 21.11 25.64
CA SER A 182 -15.30 22.49 25.17
C SER A 182 -14.75 22.48 23.74
N GLU A 183 -15.63 22.41 22.74
CA GLU A 183 -15.31 22.87 21.39
C GLU A 183 -16.36 23.91 20.98
N GLU A 184 -16.22 25.11 21.52
CA GLU A 184 -16.77 26.33 20.93
C GLU A 184 -16.06 27.53 21.57
N GLU A 185 -14.96 27.97 20.96
CA GLU A 185 -14.61 29.38 20.69
C GLU A 185 -13.14 29.49 20.24
N ALA A 186 -12.94 29.76 18.94
CA ALA A 186 -11.96 30.73 18.43
C ALA A 186 -11.97 30.68 16.89
N ALA A 187 -12.93 31.38 16.30
CA ALA A 187 -12.86 31.75 14.90
C ALA A 187 -11.80 32.85 14.71
N THR A 188 -10.57 32.47 14.39
CA THR A 188 -9.59 33.23 13.59
C THR A 188 -8.31 32.40 13.39
N ALA A 189 -8.33 31.43 12.47
CA ALA A 189 -7.11 30.81 11.97
C ALA A 189 -7.33 30.34 10.53
N GLU A 190 -6.37 30.65 9.66
CA GLU A 190 -6.28 30.09 8.32
C GLU A 190 -6.49 28.57 8.39
N LYS A 191 -7.39 28.01 7.57
CA LYS A 191 -7.81 26.59 7.64
C LYS A 191 -6.59 25.66 7.78
N GLU A 192 -6.30 25.27 9.01
CA GLU A 192 -5.22 24.36 9.33
C GLU A 192 -5.55 23.04 8.64
N THR A 193 -4.64 22.57 7.79
CA THR A 193 -4.88 21.39 6.98
C THR A 193 -5.13 20.21 7.88
N VAL A 194 -6.30 19.57 7.73
CA VAL A 194 -6.80 18.42 8.52
C VAL A 194 -5.75 17.30 8.73
N TYR A 195 -4.78 17.22 7.82
CA TYR A 195 -3.79 16.14 7.72
C TYR A 195 -2.41 16.48 8.31
N GLY A 196 -2.19 17.71 8.79
CA GLY A 196 -0.85 18.21 9.10
C GLY A 196 0.02 18.36 7.84
N SER A 197 1.33 18.13 7.99
CA SER A 197 2.31 18.23 6.88
C SER A 197 2.24 17.08 5.87
N GLY A 198 1.68 15.94 6.25
CA GLY A 198 1.65 14.71 5.45
C GLY A 198 2.94 13.87 5.50
N TYR A 199 3.94 14.26 6.29
CA TYR A 199 5.19 13.51 6.46
C TYR A 199 5.14 12.59 7.70
N PRO A 200 5.78 11.41 7.68
CA PRO A 200 5.77 10.51 8.83
C PRO A 200 6.42 11.05 10.11
N GLY A 201 7.26 12.09 10.01
CA GLY A 201 7.89 12.71 11.17
C GLY A 201 6.99 13.71 11.92
N ASP A 202 5.83 14.04 11.36
CA ASP A 202 4.92 15.03 11.93
C ASP A 202 3.88 14.40 12.85
N SER A 203 3.84 14.90 14.08
CA SER A 203 2.92 14.46 15.13
C SER A 203 1.44 14.61 14.77
N LEU A 204 1.07 15.66 14.02
CA LEU A 204 -0.29 15.88 13.57
C LEU A 204 -0.70 14.84 12.52
N THR A 205 0.19 14.56 11.57
CA THR A 205 -0.01 13.53 10.54
C THR A 205 -0.18 12.14 11.17
N ILE A 206 0.64 11.78 12.15
CA ILE A 206 0.50 10.49 12.86
C ILE A 206 -0.82 10.42 13.64
N SER A 207 -1.21 11.51 14.30
CA SER A 207 -2.47 11.58 15.05
C SER A 207 -3.67 11.44 14.11
N PHE A 208 -3.62 12.10 12.95
CA PHE A 208 -4.61 11.96 11.89
C PHE A 208 -4.75 10.49 11.45
N MET A 209 -3.63 9.82 11.15
CA MET A 209 -3.63 8.41 10.74
C MET A 209 -4.26 7.50 11.79
N LYS A 210 -3.90 7.66 13.08
CA LYS A 210 -4.47 6.84 14.17
C LYS A 210 -5.97 7.06 14.37
N GLN A 211 -6.44 8.29 14.21
CA GLN A 211 -7.86 8.63 14.38
C GLN A 211 -8.73 8.10 13.23
N HIS A 212 -8.16 8.02 12.02
CA HIS A 212 -8.89 7.63 10.81
C HIS A 212 -8.60 6.18 10.36
N MET A 213 -7.87 5.40 11.16
CA MET A 213 -7.60 3.99 10.87
C MET A 213 -8.75 3.11 11.35
N ASP A 214 -9.38 2.42 10.41
CA ASP A 214 -10.29 1.32 10.62
C ASP A 214 -9.53 0.02 10.90
N LEU A 215 -10.06 -0.84 11.76
CA LEU A 215 -9.36 -2.08 12.17
C LEU A 215 -9.39 -3.17 11.10
N VAL A 216 -10.39 -3.14 10.21
CA VAL A 216 -10.56 -4.12 9.14
C VAL A 216 -10.11 -3.53 7.81
N PHE A 217 -10.59 -2.33 7.48
CA PHE A 217 -10.32 -1.69 6.19
C PHE A 217 -9.05 -0.82 6.20
N GLY A 218 -8.50 -0.54 7.38
CA GLY A 218 -7.29 0.27 7.54
C GLY A 218 -7.50 1.75 7.24
N PHE A 219 -6.69 2.34 6.37
CA PHE A 219 -6.66 3.78 6.17
C PHE A 219 -7.55 4.29 5.03
N PRO A 220 -8.02 5.55 5.11
CA PRO A 220 -8.70 6.20 4.00
C PRO A 220 -7.79 6.33 2.77
N SER A 221 -8.40 6.48 1.60
CA SER A 221 -7.72 6.49 0.29
C SER A 221 -6.62 7.53 0.11
N ILE A 222 -6.61 8.60 0.92
CA ILE A 222 -5.55 9.61 0.91
C ILE A 222 -4.21 9.07 1.46
N VAL A 223 -4.26 8.06 2.33
CA VAL A 223 -3.08 7.47 2.95
C VAL A 223 -2.45 6.44 2.01
N ARG A 224 -1.13 6.56 1.83
CA ARG A 224 -0.36 5.66 0.98
C ARG A 224 0.02 4.39 1.75
N TRP A 225 -0.71 3.30 1.50
CA TRP A 225 -0.44 1.97 2.08
C TRP A 225 0.97 1.43 1.82
N SER A 226 1.63 1.86 0.74
CA SER A 226 2.99 1.45 0.44
C SER A 226 4.04 2.04 1.39
N TRP A 227 3.70 3.05 2.19
CA TRP A 227 4.61 3.65 3.16
C TRP A 227 4.77 2.76 4.39
N GLN A 228 6.02 2.62 4.83
CA GLN A 228 6.39 1.78 5.97
C GLN A 228 5.60 2.14 7.24
N THR A 229 5.46 3.44 7.54
CA THR A 229 4.71 3.92 8.71
C THR A 229 3.25 3.48 8.71
N ALA A 230 2.61 3.42 7.54
CA ALA A 230 1.23 2.94 7.45
C ALA A 230 1.16 1.44 7.69
N LYS A 231 2.06 0.66 7.09
CA LYS A 231 2.12 -0.80 7.28
C LYS A 231 2.33 -1.18 8.73
N GLU A 232 3.36 -0.63 9.38
CA GLU A 232 3.70 -0.92 10.78
C GLU A 232 2.55 -0.55 11.73
N MET A 233 1.88 0.57 11.47
CA MET A 233 0.73 0.99 12.26
C MET A 233 -0.44 0.01 12.14
N PHE A 234 -0.73 -0.46 10.93
CA PHE A 234 -1.80 -1.44 10.69
C PHE A 234 -1.45 -2.84 11.21
N GLU A 235 -0.20 -3.29 11.07
CA GLU A 235 0.25 -4.58 11.62
C GLU A 235 0.16 -4.63 13.15
N LYS A 236 0.36 -3.48 13.82
CA LYS A 236 0.30 -3.39 15.28
C LYS A 236 -1.11 -3.31 15.83
N GLU A 237 -1.99 -2.52 15.20
CA GLU A 237 -3.31 -2.20 15.73
C GLU A 237 -4.47 -2.84 14.95
N GLY A 238 -4.27 -3.15 13.68
CA GLY A 238 -5.28 -3.73 12.79
C GLY A 238 -5.47 -5.23 12.99
N VAL A 239 -6.47 -5.77 12.31
CA VAL A 239 -6.73 -7.22 12.28
C VAL A 239 -5.65 -7.91 11.44
N ALA A 240 -5.01 -8.94 12.00
CA ALA A 240 -4.01 -9.74 11.30
C ALA A 240 -4.61 -10.32 10.01
N THR A 241 -3.97 -10.02 8.89
CA THR A 241 -4.44 -10.38 7.55
C THR A 241 -3.36 -11.18 6.85
N ASP A 242 -3.66 -12.42 6.50
CA ASP A 242 -2.79 -13.27 5.70
C ASP A 242 -3.19 -13.15 4.22
N TRP A 243 -2.24 -12.68 3.41
CA TRP A 243 -2.40 -12.66 1.95
C TRP A 243 -1.85 -13.95 1.37
N TYR A 244 -2.54 -14.49 0.36
CA TYR A 244 -1.97 -15.54 -0.47
C TYR A 244 -0.86 -14.91 -1.30
N GLU A 245 0.40 -14.99 -0.84
CA GLU A 245 1.52 -14.74 -1.74
C GLU A 245 1.43 -15.76 -2.88
N GLU A 246 1.66 -15.31 -4.12
CA GLU A 246 1.69 -16.20 -5.27
C GLU A 246 2.69 -17.31 -4.97
N VAL A 247 2.16 -18.52 -4.82
CA VAL A 247 2.95 -19.74 -4.90
C VAL A 247 3.63 -19.64 -6.26
N GLU A 248 4.96 -19.46 -6.30
CA GLU A 248 5.73 -19.76 -7.50
C GLU A 248 5.23 -21.14 -7.95
N GLU A 249 4.63 -21.23 -9.13
CA GLU A 249 4.13 -22.50 -9.64
C GLU A 249 5.29 -23.50 -9.56
N GLU A 250 5.21 -24.42 -8.59
CA GLU A 250 6.09 -25.57 -8.54
C GLU A 250 5.90 -26.29 -9.86
N GLY A 251 6.87 -26.11 -10.76
CA GLY A 251 6.91 -26.81 -12.02
C GLY A 251 6.69 -28.29 -11.78
N GLU A 252 5.83 -28.89 -12.60
CA GLU A 252 5.66 -30.33 -12.67
C GLU A 252 7.04 -31.00 -12.83
N GLY A 253 7.55 -31.55 -11.73
CA GLY A 253 8.89 -32.09 -11.69
C GLY A 253 9.27 -32.46 -10.26
N GLY A 254 8.71 -33.56 -9.76
CA GLY A 254 9.07 -34.07 -8.44
C GLY A 254 10.58 -34.29 -8.33
N ILE A 255 11.20 -33.63 -7.36
CA ILE A 255 12.42 -34.01 -6.64
C ILE A 255 12.35 -33.28 -5.29
N ASP A 256 12.49 -34.03 -4.21
CA ASP A 256 12.53 -33.56 -2.82
C ASP A 256 13.52 -32.41 -2.60
N VAL A 257 13.06 -31.28 -2.03
CA VAL A 257 13.90 -30.19 -1.47
C VAL A 257 13.29 -29.71 -0.14
N PRO A 258 14.10 -29.40 0.89
CA PRO A 258 13.69 -29.56 2.28
C PRO A 258 12.95 -28.36 2.88
N GLU A 259 11.91 -28.71 3.62
CA GLU A 259 11.08 -27.83 4.46
C GLU A 259 11.94 -27.03 5.48
N CYS A 260 11.80 -25.70 5.48
CA CYS A 260 12.38 -24.81 6.47
C CYS A 260 11.72 -25.07 7.84
N LYS A 261 12.39 -25.84 8.70
CA LYS A 261 11.93 -26.19 10.04
C LYS A 261 12.20 -25.05 11.02
N GLN A 262 11.14 -24.45 11.56
CA GLN A 262 11.21 -23.87 12.90
C GLN A 262 11.00 -25.01 13.92
N SER A 263 12.12 -25.48 14.49
CA SER A 263 12.16 -26.59 15.45
C SER A 263 11.56 -26.19 16.80
N ARG A 264 10.29 -26.54 17.06
CA ARG A 264 9.76 -26.61 18.43
C ARG A 264 9.96 -28.04 18.95
N ILE A 265 10.98 -28.23 19.80
CA ILE A 265 11.21 -29.47 20.56
C ILE A 265 10.00 -29.70 21.47
N THR A 266 9.04 -30.52 21.03
CA THR A 266 8.02 -31.16 21.90
C THR A 266 7.40 -32.42 21.27
N SER A 267 7.77 -32.81 20.04
CA SER A 267 7.16 -33.97 19.36
C SER A 267 7.72 -35.35 19.78
N PHE A 268 8.55 -35.42 20.81
CA PHE A 268 9.24 -36.67 21.21
C PHE A 268 8.45 -37.62 22.13
N PHE A 269 7.21 -37.29 22.53
CA PHE A 269 6.42 -38.12 23.47
C PHE A 269 5.00 -38.48 22.99
N GLN A 270 4.69 -38.41 21.70
CA GLN A 270 3.40 -38.91 21.23
C GLN A 270 3.47 -40.39 20.83
N VAL A 271 2.89 -41.24 21.68
CA VAL A 271 2.61 -42.65 21.39
C VAL A 271 1.65 -42.74 20.20
N LYS A 272 2.11 -43.36 19.09
CA LYS A 272 1.26 -43.67 17.93
C LYS A 272 0.20 -44.71 18.33
N GLN A 273 -1.06 -44.30 18.44
CA GLN A 273 -2.18 -45.24 18.40
C GLN A 273 -2.33 -45.76 16.95
N LYS A 274 -2.23 -47.08 16.78
CA LYS A 274 -2.57 -47.73 15.51
C LYS A 274 -4.09 -47.88 15.46
N THR A 275 -4.74 -47.10 14.60
CA THR A 275 -6.16 -47.30 14.24
C THR A 275 -6.32 -47.34 12.74
N GLY A 276 -6.82 -48.48 12.24
CA GLY A 276 -7.65 -48.61 11.04
C GLY A 276 -6.97 -48.39 9.69
N ALA A 277 -7.36 -49.17 8.69
CA ALA A 277 -6.96 -48.94 7.31
C ALA A 277 -7.34 -47.52 6.86
N THR A 278 -6.34 -46.69 6.55
CA THR A 278 -6.56 -45.36 5.97
C THR A 278 -7.17 -45.52 4.57
N ILE A 279 -8.49 -45.39 4.46
CA ILE A 279 -9.15 -45.27 3.15
C ILE A 279 -8.58 -44.00 2.51
N GLN A 280 -7.88 -44.15 1.38
CA GLN A 280 -7.41 -42.99 0.62
C GLN A 280 -8.61 -42.18 0.17
N ARG A 281 -8.63 -40.91 0.56
CA ARG A 281 -9.74 -40.01 0.27
C ARG A 281 -9.90 -39.85 -1.25
N PRO A 282 -11.13 -39.90 -1.81
CA PRO A 282 -11.31 -39.77 -3.24
C PRO A 282 -10.71 -38.46 -3.78
N LYS A 283 -10.01 -38.54 -4.91
CA LYS A 283 -9.30 -37.40 -5.54
C LYS A 283 -10.18 -36.18 -5.77
N PHE A 284 -11.49 -36.38 -6.01
CA PHE A 284 -12.47 -35.31 -6.15
C PHE A 284 -12.53 -34.37 -4.95
N PHE A 285 -12.55 -34.89 -3.71
CA PHE A 285 -12.66 -34.05 -2.51
C PHE A 285 -11.37 -33.30 -2.20
N VAL A 286 -10.23 -33.94 -2.47
CA VAL A 286 -8.90 -33.32 -2.31
C VAL A 286 -8.71 -32.19 -3.32
N ARG A 287 -9.04 -32.43 -4.60
CA ARG A 287 -8.94 -31.43 -5.68
C ARG A 287 -9.78 -30.18 -5.41
N ASN A 288 -10.98 -30.35 -4.84
CA ASN A 288 -11.90 -29.24 -4.58
C ASN A 288 -11.73 -28.63 -3.17
N ARG A 289 -10.69 -29.02 -2.40
CA ARG A 289 -10.44 -28.57 -1.03
C ARG A 289 -11.66 -28.69 -0.09
N LEU A 290 -12.49 -29.72 -0.29
CA LEU A 290 -13.65 -29.97 0.55
C LEU A 290 -13.23 -30.77 1.79
N GLU A 291 -13.58 -30.33 2.98
CA GLU A 291 -13.29 -31.03 4.24
C GLU A 291 -14.57 -31.51 4.92
N LEU A 292 -14.50 -32.68 5.57
CA LEU A 292 -15.60 -33.15 6.40
C LEU A 292 -15.51 -32.42 7.74
N ILE A 293 -16.56 -31.70 8.12
CA ILE A 293 -16.63 -31.01 9.42
C ILE A 293 -16.87 -32.08 10.49
N THR A 294 -15.83 -32.43 11.24
CA THR A 294 -15.88 -33.47 12.29
C THR A 294 -16.03 -32.93 13.70
N SER A 295 -15.99 -31.61 13.90
CA SER A 295 -16.17 -30.98 15.21
C SER A 295 -17.08 -29.76 15.12
N ALA A 296 -18.04 -29.67 16.05
CA ALA A 296 -19.01 -28.58 16.17
C ALA A 296 -18.38 -27.24 16.58
N SER A 297 -17.09 -27.22 16.93
CA SER A 297 -16.34 -26.02 17.37
C SER A 297 -15.93 -25.07 16.24
N ARG A 298 -16.28 -25.38 14.99
CA ARG A 298 -16.02 -24.54 13.80
C ARG A 298 -17.29 -23.95 13.17
N ILE A 299 -18.43 -24.06 13.86
CA ILE A 299 -19.67 -23.34 13.54
C ILE A 299 -19.77 -22.17 14.52
#